data_AF-A0A0J9E9U6-F1
#
_entry.id   AF-A0A0J9E9U6-F1
#
_cell.length_a   1.000
_cell.length_b   1.000
_cell.length_c   1.000
_cell.angle_alpha   90.00
_cell.angle_beta   90.00
_cell.angle_gamma   90.00
#
_symmetry.space_group_name_H-M   'P 1'
#
loop_
_entity.id
_entity.type
_entity.pdbx_description
1 polymer ?
#
loop_
_entity_poly.entity_id
_entity_poly.type
_entity_poly.pdbx_seq_one_letter_code
_entity_poly.pdbx_strand_id
1 'polypeptide(L)'
;MPDYPATTLAKNKDKYYVLLTIPAELRQHFNGRKQLKRSTGTSELADARRRQHNISSDLYAQLDACKPDLRDLISDHLGWIGDAAEIKRL
;
A
#
# COMPACT_ATOMS: atom_id res chain seq x y z
N MET A 1 9.61 3.05 -7.08
CA MET A 1 8.39 2.82 -6.28
C MET A 1 7.82 1.48 -6.68
N PRO A 2 7.20 0.72 -5.77
CA PRO A 2 6.49 -0.50 -6.15
C PRO A 2 5.44 -0.19 -7.22
N ASP A 3 5.27 -1.10 -8.19
CA ASP A 3 4.33 -0.96 -9.31
C ASP A 3 2.87 -1.16 -8.85
N TYR A 4 2.42 -0.27 -7.97
CA TYR A 4 1.02 -0.20 -7.61
C TYR A 4 0.21 0.42 -8.73
N PRO A 5 -1.06 0.01 -8.89
CA PRO A 5 -1.94 0.60 -9.88
C PRO A 5 -2.06 2.12 -9.65
N ALA A 6 -2.16 2.87 -10.73
CA ALA A 6 -2.39 4.30 -10.67
C ALA A 6 -3.72 4.60 -9.97
N THR A 7 -3.71 5.59 -9.07
CA THR A 7 -4.95 6.07 -8.46
C THR A 7 -5.84 6.77 -9.47
N THR A 8 -7.15 6.68 -9.28
CA THR A 8 -8.15 7.40 -10.09
C THR A 8 -8.94 8.39 -9.25
N LEU A 9 -9.50 9.42 -9.88
CA LEU A 9 -10.43 10.34 -9.25
C LEU A 9 -11.86 9.98 -9.65
N ALA A 10 -12.74 9.88 -8.67
CA ALA A 10 -14.18 9.72 -8.89
C ALA A 10 -14.95 10.79 -8.12
N LYS A 11 -15.90 11.43 -8.80
CA LYS A 11 -16.86 12.33 -8.14
C LYS A 11 -18.00 11.50 -7.57
N ASN A 12 -18.33 11.71 -6.31
CA ASN A 12 -19.53 11.17 -5.69
C ASN A 12 -20.28 12.31 -5.02
N LYS A 13 -21.49 12.59 -5.53
CA LYS A 13 -22.26 13.79 -5.19
C LYS A 13 -21.38 15.04 -5.38
N ASP A 14 -21.10 15.76 -4.30
CA ASP A 14 -20.40 17.05 -4.33
C ASP A 14 -18.91 16.94 -3.96
N LYS A 15 -18.35 15.73 -3.87
CA LYS A 15 -16.95 15.54 -3.47
C LYS A 15 -16.21 14.59 -4.38
N TYR A 16 -14.99 14.96 -4.72
CA TYR A 16 -14.04 14.06 -5.37
C TYR A 16 -13.38 13.14 -4.34
N TYR A 17 -13.10 11.93 -4.79
CA TYR A 17 -12.41 10.91 -4.04
C TYR A 17 -11.28 10.33 -4.87
N VAL A 18 -10.14 10.09 -4.23
CA VAL A 18 -9.05 9.27 -4.75
C VAL A 18 -9.34 7.81 -4.44
N LEU A 19 -9.28 6.98 -5.47
CA LEU A 19 -9.47 5.54 -5.41
C LEU A 19 -8.16 4.85 -5.74
N LEU A 20 -7.78 3.86 -4.93
CA LEU A 20 -6.66 2.97 -5.19
C LEU A 20 -7.16 1.53 -5.17
N THR A 21 -6.92 0.79 -6.24
CA THR A 21 -7.22 -0.64 -6.28
C THR A 21 -6.20 -1.41 -5.45
N ILE A 22 -6.69 -2.25 -4.54
CA ILE A 22 -5.84 -3.09 -3.70
C ILE A 22 -5.44 -4.35 -4.50
N PRO A 23 -4.14 -4.63 -4.68
CA PRO A 23 -3.65 -5.88 -5.28
C PRO A 23 -4.23 -7.11 -4.56
N ALA A 24 -4.48 -8.20 -5.29
CA ALA A 24 -5.24 -9.34 -4.79
C ALA A 24 -4.61 -9.97 -3.53
N GLU A 25 -3.29 -10.07 -3.55
CA GLU A 25 -2.43 -10.58 -2.49
C GLU A 25 -2.51 -9.75 -1.20
N LEU A 26 -2.76 -8.43 -1.31
CA LEU A 26 -2.84 -7.55 -0.14
C LEU A 26 -4.24 -7.47 0.46
N ARG A 27 -5.29 -7.93 -0.24
CA ARG A 27 -6.69 -7.73 0.19
C ARG A 27 -7.01 -8.34 1.56
N GLN A 28 -6.32 -9.41 1.95
CA GLN A 28 -6.50 -10.03 3.26
C GLN A 28 -6.20 -9.05 4.41
N HIS A 29 -5.22 -8.16 4.23
CA HIS A 29 -4.84 -7.14 5.22
C HIS A 29 -5.87 -5.99 5.27
N PHE A 30 -6.78 -5.91 4.30
CA PHE A 30 -7.81 -4.88 4.20
C PHE A 30 -9.23 -5.46 4.34
N ASN A 31 -9.41 -6.56 5.08
CA ASN A 31 -10.71 -7.21 5.29
C ASN A 31 -11.42 -7.57 3.98
N GLY A 32 -10.65 -8.01 2.97
CA GLY A 32 -11.18 -8.38 1.65
C GLY A 32 -11.61 -7.20 0.77
N ARG A 33 -11.37 -5.95 1.19
CA ARG A 33 -11.72 -4.77 0.38
C ARG A 33 -10.95 -4.78 -0.95
N LYS A 34 -11.65 -4.41 -2.02
CA LYS A 34 -11.07 -4.32 -3.37
C LYS A 34 -10.38 -2.98 -3.63
N GLN A 35 -10.79 -1.91 -2.95
CA GLN A 35 -10.28 -0.57 -3.16
C GLN A 35 -10.18 0.22 -1.85
N LEU A 36 -9.16 1.07 -1.76
CA LEU A 36 -9.08 2.16 -0.79
C LEU A 36 -9.69 3.42 -1.38
N LYS A 37 -10.37 4.19 -0.53
CA LYS A 37 -11.05 5.43 -0.91
C LYS A 37 -10.74 6.53 0.08
N ARG A 38 -10.29 7.69 -0.42
CA ARG A 38 -10.06 8.90 0.38
C ARG A 38 -10.67 10.12 -0.29
N SER A 39 -11.29 10.97 0.51
CA SER A 39 -11.90 12.22 0.04
C SER A 39 -10.81 13.24 -0.28
N THR A 40 -10.92 13.95 -1.40
CA THR A 40 -10.08 15.13 -1.67
C THR A 40 -10.57 16.37 -0.91
N GLY A 41 -11.81 16.32 -0.39
CA GLY A 41 -12.45 17.40 0.37
C GLY A 41 -13.00 18.54 -0.50
N THR A 42 -12.98 18.40 -1.83
CA THR A 42 -13.42 19.45 -2.76
C THR A 42 -14.37 18.90 -3.83
N SER A 43 -15.26 19.76 -4.33
CA SER A 43 -16.12 19.54 -5.50
C SER A 43 -15.43 19.87 -6.82
N GLU A 44 -14.25 20.52 -6.77
CA GLU A 44 -13.55 21.08 -7.91
C GLU A 44 -12.49 20.11 -8.44
N LEU A 45 -12.54 19.81 -9.74
CA LEU A 45 -11.66 18.81 -10.36
C LEU A 45 -10.18 19.26 -10.35
N ALA A 46 -9.92 20.55 -10.60
CA ALA A 46 -8.57 21.08 -10.64
C ALA A 46 -7.87 20.95 -9.28
N ASP A 47 -8.57 21.31 -8.21
CA ASP A 47 -8.05 21.16 -6.85
C ASP A 47 -7.99 19.69 -6.41
N ALA A 48 -8.94 18.86 -6.84
CA ALA A 48 -8.89 17.42 -6.61
C ALA A 48 -7.63 16.79 -7.23
N ARG A 49 -7.27 17.17 -8.46
CA ARG A 49 -6.04 16.71 -9.15
C ARG A 49 -4.77 17.15 -8.43
N ARG A 50 -4.72 18.40 -7.96
CA ARG A 50 -3.58 18.90 -7.16
C ARG A 50 -3.40 18.09 -5.87
N ARG A 51 -4.51 17.76 -5.19
CA ARG A 51 -4.50 16.98 -3.95
C ARG A 51 -4.28 15.49 -4.16
N GLN A 52 -4.57 14.98 -5.36
CA GLN A 52 -4.46 13.56 -5.68
C GLN A 52 -3.08 13.03 -5.36
N HIS A 53 -2.00 13.71 -5.78
CA HIS A 53 -0.63 13.24 -5.58
C HIS A 53 -0.28 12.92 -4.12
N ASN A 54 -0.61 13.84 -3.20
CA ASN A 54 -0.34 13.65 -1.78
C ASN A 54 -1.16 12.48 -1.21
N ILE A 55 -2.46 12.42 -1.55
CA ILE A 55 -3.34 11.35 -1.10
C ILE A 55 -2.90 9.99 -1.66
N SER A 56 -2.46 9.93 -2.92
CA SER A 56 -1.95 8.71 -3.53
C SER A 56 -0.71 8.22 -2.79
N SER A 57 0.21 9.11 -2.39
CA SER A 57 1.39 8.77 -1.61
C SER A 57 1.02 8.15 -0.26
N ASP A 58 0.04 8.72 0.44
CA ASP A 58 -0.46 8.18 1.71
C ASP A 58 -1.14 6.81 1.54
N LEU A 59 -1.83 6.60 0.41
CA LEU A 59 -2.46 5.32 0.08
C LEU A 59 -1.41 4.25 -0.26
N TYR A 60 -0.34 4.62 -0.97
CA TYR A 60 0.77 3.70 -1.26
C TYR A 60 1.53 3.31 0.00
N ALA A 61 1.78 4.25 0.91
CA ALA A 61 2.39 3.96 2.20
C ALA A 61 1.58 2.95 3.03
N GLN A 62 0.23 3.01 2.97
CA GLN A 62 -0.64 2.02 3.60
C GLN A 62 -0.49 0.62 2.99
N LEU A 63 -0.33 0.52 1.67
CA LEU A 63 -0.07 -0.78 1.03
C LEU A 63 1.31 -1.32 1.41
N ASP A 64 2.32 -0.47 1.45
CA ASP A 64 3.69 -0.86 1.81
C ASP A 64 3.80 -1.32 3.27
N ALA A 65 3.05 -0.73 4.19
CA ALA A 65 3.00 -1.16 5.59
C ALA A 65 2.43 -2.59 5.77
N CYS A 66 1.72 -3.12 4.78
CA CYS A 66 1.19 -4.48 4.81
C CYS A 66 2.08 -5.52 4.14
N LYS A 67 3.18 -5.10 3.49
CA LYS A 67 4.11 -6.05 2.90
C LYS A 67 4.91 -6.75 4.00
N PRO A 68 5.07 -8.08 3.94
CA PRO A 68 5.97 -8.77 4.84
C PRO A 68 7.39 -8.21 4.67
N ASP A 69 8.13 -8.08 5.77
CA ASP A 69 9.55 -7.75 5.66
C ASP A 69 10.22 -8.88 4.89
N LEU A 70 11.08 -8.53 3.93
CA LEU A 70 11.88 -9.49 3.18
C LEU A 70 12.67 -10.40 4.13
N ARG A 71 13.08 -9.89 5.28
CA ARG A 71 13.77 -10.67 6.32
C ARG A 71 12.89 -11.78 6.89
N ASP A 72 11.63 -11.47 7.18
CA ASP A 72 10.67 -12.43 7.72
C ASP A 72 10.39 -13.51 6.66
N LEU A 73 10.21 -13.10 5.40
CA LEU A 73 9.99 -14.03 4.29
C LEU A 73 11.20 -14.95 4.06
N ILE A 74 12.41 -14.42 4.12
CA ILE A 74 13.66 -15.19 3.97
C ILE A 74 13.83 -16.17 5.15
N SER A 75 13.54 -15.72 6.37
CA SER A 75 13.58 -16.56 7.58
C SER A 75 12.58 -17.72 7.51
N ASP A 76 11.35 -17.45 7.07
CA ASP A 76 10.30 -18.46 6.93
C ASP A 76 10.62 -19.47 5.81
N HIS A 77 11.25 -19.01 4.73
CA HIS A 77 11.49 -19.86 3.55
C HIS A 77 12.77 -20.69 3.64
N LEU A 78 13.82 -20.17 4.26
CA LEU A 78 15.09 -20.88 4.42
C LEU A 78 15.14 -21.75 5.68
N GLY A 79 14.09 -21.67 6.52
CA GLY A 79 14.17 -22.14 7.90
C GLY A 79 15.16 -21.29 8.69
N TRP A 80 15.02 -21.28 10.01
CA TRP A 80 15.95 -20.60 10.91
C TRP A 80 17.38 -21.10 10.68
N ILE A 81 18.17 -20.36 9.89
CA ILE A 81 19.62 -20.54 9.81
C ILE A 81 20.12 -19.91 11.10
N GLY A 82 20.42 -20.76 12.09
CA GLY A 82 20.74 -20.37 13.46
C GLY A 82 21.78 -19.24 13.56
N ASP A 83 21.78 -18.57 14.70
CA ASP A 83 22.60 -17.41 15.02
C ASP A 83 24.00 -17.45 14.39
N ALA A 84 24.35 -16.40 13.65
CA ALA A 84 25.67 -16.18 13.07
C ALA A 84 26.83 -16.18 14.11
N ALA A 85 26.53 -16.32 15.40
CA ALA A 85 27.48 -16.50 16.48
C ALA A 85 28.19 -17.87 16.47
N GLU A 86 27.66 -18.88 15.78
CA GLU A 86 28.24 -20.24 15.77
C GLU A 86 29.34 -20.43 14.70
N ILE A 87 29.40 -19.56 13.68
CA ILE A 87 30.41 -19.62 12.59
C ILE A 87 31.82 -19.22 13.06
N LYS A 88 31.98 -18.79 14.32
CA LYS A 88 33.28 -18.36 14.87
C LYS A 88 34.07 -19.45 15.63
N ARG A 89 33.73 -20.73 15.46
CA ARG A 89 34.42 -21.86 16.12
C ARG A 89 34.83 -23.03 15.22
N LEU A 90 34.97 -22.81 13.91
CA LEU A 90 35.70 -23.70 13.00
C LEU A 90 36.90 -22.96 12.43
#